data_AF-A0A9Q1QM04-F1
#
_entry.id   AF-A0A9Q1QM04-F1
#
_cell.length_a   1.000
_cell.length_b   1.000
_cell.length_c   1.000
_cell.angle_alpha   90.00
_cell.angle_beta   90.00
_cell.angle_gamma   90.00
#
_symmetry.space_group_name_H-M   'P 1'
#
loop_
_entity.id
_entity.type
_entity.pdbx_description
1 polymer ?
#
loop_
_entity_poly.entity_id
_entity_poly.type
_entity_poly.pdbx_seq_one_letter_code
_entity_poly.pdbx_strand_id
1 'polypeptide(L)'
;MATKANPLLASIPRYLTWKAFNFRTICSGRLGFMADPDPSLPSAPTKVLETFTEEFEIGNRLISFETGKLARFANGAVVMAMEETKVLSTITCAQSDGSCDFLPLTVDYQEKQYAQGVIPNTFMRREGAPKERELLVGRLIDRPIRPLFPAGFYHEVQVMASVLSSDGKQDPDVMAANATSAALMLSDIPWGGPIGVIRIGRICGQFIINPSMDELSISDLNLVYACTKDKTLMIDVQAREISEKDLKGALSLAHPEAVRYLEPQILLASKAGKQKKEYRLSMMPASTMEKIKNLSEARIEAVFTDSTYGKFERGEALDTITQDVKRALEEECDEESLKGLSKAVDTVRKQVVRRRIFKDGLRVDGRSLDEVRPVYCEAGNLPALHGSAVFSRGETQVLVTVTLGAPGDAQRLESVVGPSSKRFMLHYSFPPFSINEVGKRIGLNRREVGHGTLAEKALLAVLPPEDDFPYTVRVNSEVMASDGSTSMASVCGASPKDKTGETAPEEKSRKASGGRKIRRRSENAIELAGGNRKSRRTQPPDRQRPEASPYAQKLENQEDPVENQQTDDRRRGGWRLPETQSPSDLR
;
A
#
# COMPACT_ATOMS: atom_id res chain seq x y z
N MET A 1 24.24 33.79 -62.21
CA MET A 1 25.59 34.34 -61.98
C MET A 1 25.89 34.27 -60.49
N ALA A 2 26.98 33.59 -60.15
CA ALA A 2 27.80 33.61 -58.93
C ALA A 2 27.09 33.76 -57.56
N THR A 3 26.94 32.71 -56.76
CA THR A 3 27.93 32.15 -55.80
C THR A 3 28.68 33.18 -54.96
N LYS A 4 28.42 33.19 -53.64
CA LYS A 4 29.46 33.34 -52.60
C LYS A 4 28.98 32.64 -51.32
N ALA A 5 29.67 31.54 -51.00
CA ALA A 5 29.50 30.74 -49.79
C ALA A 5 30.25 31.40 -48.62
N ASN A 6 29.70 31.26 -47.41
CA ASN A 6 30.29 31.76 -46.16
C ASN A 6 31.51 30.91 -45.74
N PRO A 7 32.62 31.52 -45.29
CA PRO A 7 33.89 30.84 -45.05
C PRO A 7 34.06 30.46 -43.58
N LEU A 8 33.41 29.39 -43.11
CA LEU A 8 33.73 28.77 -41.80
C LEU A 8 33.71 27.23 -41.84
N LEU A 9 33.77 26.63 -43.03
CA LEU A 9 33.84 25.17 -43.23
C LEU A 9 35.21 24.69 -43.76
N ALA A 10 36.26 25.48 -43.59
CA ALA A 10 37.59 25.18 -44.10
C ALA A 10 38.63 25.03 -42.97
N SER A 11 38.41 24.10 -42.03
CA SER A 11 39.47 23.61 -41.13
C SER A 11 39.12 22.34 -40.34
N ILE A 12 38.45 21.36 -40.97
CA ILE A 12 38.27 20.03 -40.36
C ILE A 12 39.22 19.04 -41.06
N PRO A 13 40.21 18.46 -40.34
CA PRO A 13 41.08 17.43 -40.90
C PRO A 13 40.27 16.19 -41.30
N ARG A 14 40.45 15.73 -42.54
CA ARG A 14 39.94 14.46 -43.07
C ARG A 14 40.66 13.28 -42.43
N TYR A 15 40.23 12.83 -41.26
CA TYR A 15 40.51 11.48 -40.77
C TYR A 15 39.32 11.01 -39.95
N LEU A 16 38.35 10.35 -40.59
CA LEU A 16 37.36 9.45 -39.97
C LEU A 16 36.56 8.73 -41.06
N THR A 17 37.26 8.01 -41.95
CA THR A 17 36.67 6.86 -42.63
C THR A 17 36.76 5.68 -41.66
N TRP A 18 35.64 5.35 -41.01
CA TRP A 18 35.51 4.16 -40.19
C TRP A 18 35.50 2.92 -41.08
N LYS A 19 36.69 2.38 -41.36
CA LYS A 19 36.90 0.99 -41.74
C LYS A 19 37.87 0.36 -40.75
N ALA A 20 37.40 -0.71 -40.12
CA ALA A 20 38.17 -1.78 -39.50
C ALA A 20 39.31 -1.37 -38.54
N PHE A 21 38.97 -1.17 -37.27
CA PHE A 21 39.92 -1.37 -36.18
C PHE A 21 39.38 -2.43 -35.22
N ASN A 22 40.03 -3.61 -35.29
CA ASN A 22 39.89 -4.71 -34.34
C ASN A 22 40.31 -4.24 -32.95
N PHE A 23 39.35 -3.96 -32.07
CA PHE A 23 39.62 -3.87 -30.64
C PHE A 23 39.74 -5.29 -30.06
N ARG A 24 40.98 -5.75 -29.92
CA ARG A 24 41.34 -6.93 -29.13
C ARG A 24 41.05 -6.65 -27.65
N THR A 25 40.25 -7.53 -27.08
CA THR A 25 39.91 -7.63 -25.66
C THR A 25 41.16 -7.72 -24.79
N ILE A 26 41.26 -6.86 -23.78
CA ILE A 26 42.23 -6.99 -22.70
C ILE A 26 41.68 -8.04 -21.72
N CYS A 27 42.10 -9.28 -21.88
CA CYS A 27 42.10 -10.27 -20.80
C CYS A 27 43.46 -10.96 -20.79
N SER A 28 44.08 -10.96 -19.60
CA SER A 28 45.34 -11.60 -19.25
C SER A 28 45.39 -13.09 -19.61
N GLY A 29 46.52 -13.53 -20.17
CA GLY A 29 46.92 -14.94 -20.19
C GLY A 29 47.70 -15.35 -21.44
N ARG A 30 49.03 -15.48 -21.29
CA ARG A 30 50.02 -16.16 -22.16
C ARG A 30 49.73 -16.24 -23.67
N LEU A 31 50.59 -15.59 -24.47
CA LEU A 31 50.78 -15.93 -25.89
C LEU A 31 51.21 -17.40 -26.01
N GLY A 32 50.25 -18.28 -26.29
CA GLY A 32 50.48 -19.57 -26.93
C GLY A 32 50.14 -19.42 -28.42
N PHE A 33 51.04 -19.88 -29.28
CA PHE A 33 50.82 -19.98 -30.73
C PHE A 33 49.49 -20.69 -31.02
N MET A 34 48.59 -20.05 -31.78
CA MET A 34 47.37 -20.70 -32.25
C MET A 34 47.76 -21.67 -33.37
N ALA A 35 47.63 -22.97 -33.11
CA ALA A 35 47.52 -23.98 -34.14
C ALA A 35 46.19 -23.81 -34.88
N ASP A 36 46.17 -24.13 -36.17
CA ASP A 36 44.94 -24.12 -37.00
C ASP A 36 43.83 -24.93 -36.33
N PRO A 37 42.57 -24.47 -36.36
CA PRO A 37 41.48 -25.16 -35.71
C PRO A 37 41.19 -26.48 -36.45
N ASP A 38 41.32 -27.57 -35.72
CA ASP A 38 40.98 -28.93 -36.14
C ASP A 38 39.49 -28.98 -36.59
N PRO A 39 39.19 -29.34 -37.85
CA PRO A 39 37.82 -29.37 -38.38
C PRO A 39 36.95 -30.50 -37.79
N SER A 40 37.49 -31.32 -36.90
CA SER A 40 36.76 -32.41 -36.22
C SER A 40 36.13 -32.03 -34.87
N LEU A 41 36.33 -30.80 -34.37
CA LEU A 41 35.70 -30.35 -33.13
C LEU A 41 34.29 -29.78 -33.41
N PRO A 42 33.24 -30.26 -32.72
CA PRO A 42 31.93 -29.65 -32.83
C PRO A 42 32.03 -28.19 -32.39
N SER A 43 31.75 -27.26 -33.31
CA SER A 43 31.63 -25.84 -32.99
C SER A 43 30.66 -25.70 -31.82
N ALA A 44 31.10 -25.11 -30.70
CA ALA A 44 30.24 -24.85 -29.56
C ALA A 44 28.94 -24.22 -30.08
N PRO A 45 27.74 -24.73 -29.70
CA PRO A 45 26.50 -24.24 -30.26
C PRO A 45 26.45 -22.74 -30.01
N THR A 46 26.47 -21.97 -31.10
CA THR A 46 26.30 -20.52 -31.02
C THR A 46 24.89 -20.35 -30.49
N LYS A 47 24.74 -20.04 -29.20
CA LYS A 47 23.43 -19.85 -28.56
C LYS A 47 22.75 -18.66 -29.25
N VAL A 48 21.97 -18.94 -30.28
CA VAL A 48 21.10 -17.98 -30.94
C VAL A 48 20.16 -17.43 -29.87
N LEU A 49 19.96 -16.11 -29.86
CA LEU A 49 19.05 -15.46 -28.93
C LEU A 49 17.62 -15.79 -29.35
N GLU A 50 17.09 -16.91 -28.87
CA GLU A 50 15.68 -17.25 -28.99
C GLU A 50 14.85 -16.23 -28.19
N THR A 51 13.82 -15.69 -28.84
CA THR A 51 12.92 -14.70 -28.27
C THR A 51 11.51 -15.25 -28.37
N PHE A 52 10.77 -15.21 -27.27
CA PHE A 52 9.38 -15.64 -27.21
C PHE A 52 8.51 -14.40 -26.96
N THR A 53 7.48 -14.25 -27.78
CA THR A 53 6.58 -13.10 -27.72
C THR A 53 5.13 -13.56 -27.73
N GLU A 54 4.31 -12.95 -26.86
CA GLU A 54 2.84 -13.03 -26.91
C GLU A 54 2.28 -11.64 -27.11
N GLU A 55 1.38 -11.49 -28.07
CA GLU A 55 0.68 -10.23 -28.35
C GLU A 55 -0.82 -10.40 -28.12
N PHE A 56 -1.45 -9.38 -27.55
CA PHE A 56 -2.86 -9.40 -27.23
C PHE A 56 -3.41 -7.98 -27.10
N GLU A 57 -4.72 -7.84 -27.21
CA GLU A 57 -5.41 -6.56 -27.13
C GLU A 57 -6.20 -6.43 -25.83
N ILE A 58 -6.08 -5.26 -25.19
CA ILE A 58 -6.91 -4.87 -24.04
C ILE A 58 -7.39 -3.44 -24.25
N GLY A 59 -8.71 -3.25 -24.14
CA GLY A 59 -9.35 -2.02 -24.63
C GLY A 59 -9.04 -1.84 -26.12
N ASN A 60 -8.45 -0.70 -26.48
CA ASN A 60 -8.09 -0.36 -27.85
C ASN A 60 -6.56 -0.42 -28.09
N ARG A 61 -5.81 -1.14 -27.24
CA ARG A 61 -4.35 -1.12 -27.26
C ARG A 61 -3.76 -2.50 -27.45
N LEU A 62 -2.76 -2.54 -28.33
CA LEU A 62 -1.91 -3.71 -28.52
C LEU A 62 -0.83 -3.75 -27.43
N ILE A 63 -0.76 -4.88 -26.75
CA ILE A 63 0.20 -5.15 -25.68
C ILE A 63 0.99 -6.39 -26.06
N SER A 64 2.29 -6.38 -25.77
CA SER A 64 3.13 -7.56 -25.96
C SER A 64 3.98 -7.88 -24.73
N PHE A 65 4.19 -9.17 -24.50
CA PHE A 65 5.18 -9.68 -23.55
C PHE A 65 6.29 -10.40 -24.31
N GLU A 66 7.54 -10.01 -24.06
CA GLU A 66 8.74 -10.58 -24.68
C GLU A 66 9.69 -11.15 -23.62
N THR A 67 10.25 -12.34 -23.84
CA THR A 67 11.29 -12.94 -23.00
C THR A 67 12.38 -13.65 -23.82
N GLY A 68 13.51 -13.97 -23.17
CA GLY A 68 14.65 -14.71 -23.75
C GLY A 68 15.84 -13.82 -24.15
N LYS A 69 15.57 -12.63 -24.68
CA LYS A 69 16.62 -11.71 -25.18
C LYS A 69 17.40 -10.99 -24.08
N LEU A 70 16.71 -10.43 -23.08
CA LEU A 70 17.29 -9.61 -22.02
C LEU A 70 17.36 -10.34 -20.67
N ALA A 71 18.35 -9.97 -19.85
CA ALA A 71 18.49 -10.42 -18.46
C ALA A 71 18.44 -11.95 -18.22
N ARG A 72 19.08 -12.72 -19.11
CA ARG A 72 19.05 -14.20 -19.13
C ARG A 72 19.51 -14.91 -17.85
N PHE A 73 20.29 -14.23 -17.01
CA PHE A 73 20.77 -14.78 -15.74
C PHE A 73 19.76 -14.65 -14.60
N ALA A 74 18.73 -13.82 -14.75
CA ALA A 74 17.67 -13.70 -13.75
C ALA A 74 16.86 -15.00 -13.66
N ASN A 75 16.20 -15.22 -12.52
CA ASN A 75 15.27 -16.33 -12.36
C ASN A 75 14.11 -16.18 -13.35
N GLY A 76 13.57 -14.97 -13.52
CA GLY A 76 12.63 -14.62 -14.58
C GLY A 76 12.87 -13.20 -15.10
N ALA A 77 12.61 -12.97 -16.39
CA ALA A 77 12.72 -11.65 -17.01
C ALA A 77 11.69 -11.49 -18.13
N VAL A 78 10.96 -10.38 -18.15
CA VAL A 78 9.98 -10.04 -19.19
C VAL A 78 10.06 -8.57 -19.53
N VAL A 79 10.01 -8.28 -20.82
CA VAL A 79 9.74 -6.94 -21.32
C VAL A 79 8.27 -6.88 -21.71
N MET A 80 7.54 -5.95 -21.12
CA MET A 80 6.19 -5.61 -21.57
C MET A 80 6.27 -4.36 -22.43
N ALA A 81 5.63 -4.40 -23.60
CA ALA A 81 5.46 -3.23 -24.45
C ALA A 81 3.96 -2.89 -24.57
N MET A 82 3.68 -1.59 -24.55
CA MET A 82 2.38 -1.03 -24.89
C MET A 82 2.68 0.19 -25.75
N GLU A 83 2.38 0.07 -27.04
CA GLU A 83 2.82 1.04 -28.06
C GLU A 83 4.35 1.22 -28.03
N GLU A 84 4.85 2.45 -27.88
CA GLU A 84 6.28 2.76 -27.83
C GLU A 84 6.88 2.64 -26.43
N THR A 85 6.06 2.54 -25.38
CA THR A 85 6.54 2.40 -24.01
C THR A 85 6.94 0.94 -23.74
N LYS A 86 8.12 0.73 -23.15
CA LYS A 86 8.66 -0.60 -22.81
C LYS A 86 9.19 -0.64 -21.38
N VAL A 87 8.79 -1.65 -20.62
CA VAL A 87 9.22 -1.87 -19.24
C VAL A 87 9.81 -3.27 -19.10
N LEU A 88 11.02 -3.36 -18.56
CA LEU A 88 11.68 -4.61 -18.20
C LEU A 88 11.44 -4.90 -16.72
N SER A 89 10.93 -6.08 -16.41
CA SER A 89 10.90 -6.61 -15.04
C SER A 89 11.78 -7.85 -14.94
N THR A 90 12.63 -7.88 -13.91
CA THR A 90 13.52 -9.00 -13.61
C THR A 90 13.34 -9.45 -12.17
N ILE A 91 13.38 -10.75 -11.95
CA ILE A 91 13.25 -11.36 -10.63
C ILE A 91 14.45 -12.24 -10.34
N THR A 92 14.96 -12.10 -9.13
CA THR A 92 16.03 -12.92 -8.58
C THR A 92 15.62 -13.48 -7.22
N CYS A 93 16.05 -14.71 -6.94
CA CYS A 93 15.84 -15.38 -5.66
C CYS A 93 17.17 -15.88 -5.11
N ALA A 94 17.42 -15.65 -3.83
CA ALA A 94 18.54 -16.24 -3.12
C ALA A 94 18.38 -17.77 -3.06
N GLN A 95 19.51 -18.49 -3.10
CA GLN A 95 19.52 -19.95 -3.03
C GLN A 95 19.46 -20.47 -1.58
N SER A 96 20.03 -19.72 -0.63
CA SER A 96 20.00 -20.07 0.78
C SER A 96 18.69 -19.65 1.45
N ASP A 97 18.29 -20.39 2.48
CA ASP A 97 17.22 -19.98 3.39
C ASP A 97 17.63 -18.68 4.10
N GLY A 98 16.71 -17.73 4.18
CA GLY A 98 16.92 -16.54 4.99
C GLY A 98 16.90 -16.89 6.48
N SER A 99 17.70 -16.19 7.29
CA SER A 99 17.64 -16.27 8.76
C SER A 99 16.46 -15.49 9.35
N CYS A 100 15.57 -14.96 8.51
CA CYS A 100 14.47 -14.08 8.89
C CYS A 100 13.15 -14.86 9.04
N ASP A 101 12.34 -14.49 10.04
CA ASP A 101 11.02 -15.09 10.28
C ASP A 101 9.90 -14.56 9.35
N PHE A 102 10.27 -13.77 8.34
CA PHE A 102 9.37 -13.12 7.39
C PHE A 102 9.89 -13.22 5.95
N LEU A 103 9.00 -13.06 4.97
CA LEU A 103 9.34 -13.02 3.55
C LEU A 103 10.15 -11.75 3.21
N PRO A 104 11.45 -11.85 2.91
CA PRO A 104 12.26 -10.71 2.47
C PRO A 104 12.02 -10.47 0.98
N LEU A 105 10.89 -9.83 0.67
CA LEU A 105 10.57 -9.38 -0.68
C LEU A 105 10.89 -7.89 -0.81
N THR A 106 11.80 -7.57 -1.73
CA THR A 106 12.17 -6.19 -2.09
C THR A 106 11.74 -5.92 -3.52
N VAL A 107 10.98 -4.84 -3.71
CA VAL A 107 10.56 -4.38 -5.04
C VAL A 107 11.13 -3.00 -5.30
N ASP A 108 11.93 -2.89 -6.35
CA ASP A 108 12.53 -1.64 -6.81
C ASP A 108 12.02 -1.33 -8.21
N TYR A 109 11.51 -0.12 -8.38
CA TYR A 109 11.09 0.40 -9.68
C TYR A 109 11.92 1.64 -10.00
N GLN A 110 12.42 1.75 -11.23
CA GLN A 110 13.32 2.82 -11.66
C GLN A 110 12.89 3.44 -12.99
N GLU A 111 12.77 4.76 -13.00
CA GLU A 111 12.53 5.62 -14.16
C GLU A 111 13.84 6.27 -14.61
N LYS A 112 14.51 5.64 -15.58
CA LYS A 112 15.76 6.14 -16.12
C LYS A 112 15.50 7.18 -17.20
N GLN A 113 16.24 8.29 -17.17
CA GLN A 113 15.97 9.43 -18.07
C GLN A 113 16.31 9.12 -19.53
N TYR A 114 17.20 8.14 -19.76
CA TYR A 114 17.47 7.65 -21.11
C TYR A 114 16.22 7.06 -21.78
N ALA A 115 15.18 6.66 -21.03
CA ALA A 115 13.96 6.11 -21.61
C ALA A 115 13.27 7.13 -22.55
N GLN A 116 13.54 8.42 -22.37
CA GLN A 116 13.08 9.52 -23.22
C GLN A 116 14.23 10.14 -24.04
N GLY A 117 15.43 9.58 -23.99
CA GLY A 117 16.62 10.15 -24.63
C GLY A 117 17.15 11.42 -23.97
N VAL A 118 16.87 11.63 -22.67
CA VAL A 118 17.26 12.85 -21.93
C VAL A 118 18.39 12.55 -20.94
N ILE A 119 19.33 13.48 -20.81
CA ILE A 119 20.38 13.42 -19.77
C ILE A 119 19.80 13.95 -18.45
N PRO A 120 19.97 13.23 -17.32
CA PRO A 120 19.46 13.69 -16.03
C PRO A 120 19.90 15.11 -15.66
N ASN A 121 18.99 15.90 -15.10
CA ASN A 121 19.28 17.28 -14.69
C ASN A 121 19.99 17.40 -13.33
N THR A 122 20.36 16.27 -12.73
CA THR A 122 21.09 16.24 -11.47
C THR A 122 22.50 16.79 -11.65
N PHE A 123 23.09 17.32 -10.57
CA PHE A 123 24.47 17.83 -10.59
C PHE A 123 25.47 16.78 -11.12
N MET A 124 25.26 15.50 -10.76
CA MET A 124 26.10 14.38 -11.19
C MET A 124 25.75 13.83 -12.58
N ARG A 125 24.71 14.36 -13.26
CA ARG A 125 24.18 13.85 -14.54
C ARG A 125 23.88 12.34 -14.53
N ARG A 126 23.45 11.85 -13.37
CA ARG A 126 23.15 10.44 -13.09
C ARG A 126 21.89 10.34 -12.24
N GLU A 127 21.12 9.28 -12.43
CA GLU A 127 20.01 8.91 -11.56
C GLU A 127 20.51 8.69 -10.12
N GLY A 128 19.80 9.29 -9.16
CA GLY A 128 20.17 9.28 -7.75
C GLY A 128 19.33 8.32 -6.91
N ALA A 129 19.02 8.74 -5.68
CA ALA A 129 18.12 8.01 -4.80
C ALA A 129 16.70 7.91 -5.40
N PRO A 130 15.93 6.86 -5.05
CA PRO A 130 14.58 6.70 -5.56
C PRO A 130 13.66 7.88 -5.22
N LYS A 131 12.91 8.33 -6.22
CA LYS A 131 11.93 9.42 -6.13
C LYS A 131 10.61 8.94 -5.53
N GLU A 132 9.76 9.86 -5.07
CA GLU A 132 8.46 9.52 -4.47
C GLU A 132 7.63 8.60 -5.38
N ARG A 133 7.51 8.95 -6.65
CA ARG A 133 6.77 8.15 -7.65
C ARG A 133 7.35 6.74 -7.78
N GLU A 134 8.68 6.60 -7.81
CA GLU A 134 9.32 5.29 -7.94
C GLU A 134 9.02 4.38 -6.74
N LEU A 135 9.03 4.95 -5.53
CA LEU A 135 8.64 4.24 -4.31
C LEU A 135 7.16 3.84 -4.32
N LEU A 136 6.27 4.70 -4.84
CA LEU A 136 4.84 4.41 -4.96
C LEU A 136 4.55 3.28 -5.95
N VAL A 137 5.21 3.28 -7.11
CA VAL A 137 5.07 2.21 -8.10
C VAL A 137 5.65 0.90 -7.55
N GLY A 138 6.79 0.94 -6.85
CA GLY A 138 7.30 -0.24 -6.15
C GLY A 138 6.28 -0.83 -5.16
N ARG A 139 5.54 0.02 -4.43
CA ARG A 139 4.46 -0.41 -3.53
C ARG A 139 3.23 -0.94 -4.28
N LEU A 140 2.89 -0.35 -5.43
CA LEU A 140 1.81 -0.79 -6.31
C LEU A 140 2.06 -2.21 -6.81
N ILE A 141 3.32 -2.56 -7.10
CA ILE A 141 3.74 -3.90 -7.51
C ILE A 141 3.80 -4.87 -6.32
N ASP A 142 4.40 -4.46 -5.18
CA ASP A 142 4.58 -5.30 -3.99
C ASP A 142 3.24 -5.79 -3.39
N ARG A 143 2.28 -4.87 -3.22
CA ARG A 143 0.98 -5.14 -2.57
C ARG A 143 0.22 -6.36 -3.13
N PRO A 144 0.03 -6.51 -4.45
CA PRO A 144 -0.69 -7.65 -5.01
C PRO A 144 0.16 -8.93 -5.10
N ILE A 145 1.49 -8.86 -5.29
CA ILE A 145 2.31 -10.07 -5.45
C ILE A 145 2.66 -10.74 -4.13
N ARG A 146 2.85 -9.97 -3.04
CA ARG A 146 3.30 -10.48 -1.74
C ARG A 146 2.38 -11.54 -1.12
N PRO A 147 1.04 -11.39 -1.13
CA PRO A 147 0.15 -12.39 -0.52
C PRO A 147 0.09 -13.73 -1.27
N LEU A 148 0.61 -13.79 -2.49
CA LEU A 148 0.56 -14.98 -3.34
C LEU A 148 1.78 -15.89 -3.18
N PHE A 149 2.77 -15.49 -2.38
CA PHE A 149 3.84 -16.40 -1.97
C PHE A 149 3.33 -17.42 -0.94
N PRO A 150 3.78 -18.67 -1.01
CA PRO A 150 3.36 -19.69 -0.04
C PRO A 150 3.80 -19.32 1.38
N ALA A 151 2.97 -19.66 2.36
CA ALA A 151 3.30 -19.45 3.76
C ALA A 151 4.57 -20.25 4.13
N GLY A 152 5.47 -19.64 4.91
CA GLY A 152 6.74 -20.25 5.28
C GLY A 152 7.85 -20.13 4.22
N PHE A 153 7.61 -19.39 3.12
CA PHE A 153 8.64 -19.05 2.15
C PHE A 153 9.48 -17.86 2.65
N TYR A 154 10.75 -18.11 2.99
CA TYR A 154 11.66 -17.13 3.61
C TYR A 154 12.93 -16.88 2.80
N HIS A 155 12.93 -17.25 1.52
CA HIS A 155 14.02 -16.88 0.62
C HIS A 155 13.90 -15.41 0.23
N GLU A 156 15.05 -14.74 0.17
CA GLU A 156 15.11 -13.36 -0.30
C GLU A 156 14.76 -13.30 -1.79
N VAL A 157 13.76 -12.50 -2.12
CA VAL A 157 13.30 -12.27 -3.49
C VAL A 157 13.46 -10.79 -3.80
N GLN A 158 14.15 -10.50 -4.89
CA GLN A 158 14.29 -9.14 -5.40
C GLN A 158 13.60 -9.02 -6.75
N VAL A 159 12.76 -8.00 -6.86
CA VAL A 159 12.10 -7.59 -8.09
C VAL A 159 12.68 -6.24 -8.49
N MET A 160 13.20 -6.15 -9.72
CA MET A 160 13.64 -4.88 -10.31
C MET A 160 12.85 -4.62 -11.59
N ALA A 161 12.09 -3.53 -11.59
CA ALA A 161 11.38 -3.02 -12.76
C ALA A 161 12.06 -1.74 -13.26
N SER A 162 12.40 -1.69 -14.54
CA SER A 162 13.07 -0.54 -15.17
C SER A 162 12.36 -0.15 -16.45
N VAL A 163 12.04 1.15 -16.57
CA VAL A 163 11.52 1.71 -17.82
C VAL A 163 12.65 1.78 -18.84
N LEU A 164 12.49 1.10 -19.97
CA LEU A 164 13.48 1.06 -21.05
C LEU A 164 13.26 2.16 -22.08
N SER A 165 12.00 2.43 -22.40
CA SER A 165 11.59 3.44 -23.38
C SER A 165 10.21 3.97 -23.00
N SER A 166 9.95 5.26 -23.23
CA SER A 166 8.63 5.85 -23.05
C SER A 166 8.43 7.03 -23.99
N ASP A 167 7.23 7.12 -24.54
CA ASP A 167 6.74 8.22 -25.37
C ASP A 167 6.06 9.34 -24.56
N GLY A 168 5.98 9.19 -23.23
CA GLY A 168 5.32 10.14 -22.33
C GLY A 168 3.79 10.04 -22.31
N LYS A 169 3.17 9.29 -23.24
CA LYS A 169 1.71 9.15 -23.34
C LYS A 169 1.19 8.06 -22.44
N GLN A 170 2.00 7.01 -22.23
CA GLN A 170 1.61 5.84 -21.46
C GLN A 170 2.24 5.78 -20.09
N ASP A 171 1.43 5.48 -19.07
CA ASP A 171 1.93 5.29 -17.73
C ASP A 171 2.59 3.90 -17.58
N PRO A 172 3.88 3.83 -17.25
CA PRO A 172 4.61 2.57 -17.08
C PRO A 172 4.24 1.79 -15.82
N ASP A 173 3.47 2.34 -14.88
CA ASP A 173 3.23 1.70 -13.57
C ASP A 173 2.46 0.37 -13.65
N VAL A 174 1.32 0.36 -14.35
CA VAL A 174 0.51 -0.85 -14.61
C VAL A 174 1.29 -1.84 -15.47
N MET A 175 2.10 -1.34 -16.41
CA MET A 175 2.95 -2.18 -17.24
C MET A 175 4.01 -2.90 -16.40
N ALA A 176 4.65 -2.20 -15.46
CA ALA A 176 5.64 -2.78 -14.58
C ALA A 176 5.06 -3.88 -13.68
N ALA A 177 3.83 -3.71 -13.20
CA ALA A 177 3.16 -4.72 -12.39
C ALA A 177 2.81 -6.00 -13.19
N ASN A 178 2.26 -5.84 -14.40
CA ASN A 178 1.97 -6.98 -15.27
C ASN A 178 3.24 -7.68 -15.79
N ALA A 179 4.29 -6.92 -16.12
CA ALA A 179 5.60 -7.48 -16.50
C ALA A 179 6.21 -8.30 -15.34
N THR A 180 6.08 -7.81 -14.11
CA THR A 180 6.53 -8.53 -12.91
C THR A 180 5.76 -9.83 -12.70
N SER A 181 4.44 -9.80 -12.89
CA SER A 181 3.62 -11.01 -12.83
C SER A 181 4.06 -12.05 -13.86
N ALA A 182 4.25 -11.63 -15.12
CA ALA A 182 4.72 -12.50 -16.20
C ALA A 182 6.11 -13.09 -15.89
N ALA A 183 7.02 -12.26 -15.36
CA ALA A 183 8.35 -12.70 -14.99
C ALA A 183 8.34 -13.69 -13.81
N LEU A 184 7.42 -13.54 -12.83
CA LEU A 184 7.25 -14.49 -11.73
C LEU A 184 6.72 -15.83 -12.25
N MET A 185 5.81 -15.80 -13.22
CA MET A 185 5.32 -17.01 -13.89
C MET A 185 6.44 -17.77 -14.58
N LEU A 186 7.36 -17.07 -15.27
CA LEU A 186 8.53 -17.68 -15.94
C LEU A 186 9.61 -18.18 -14.97
N SER A 187 9.67 -17.62 -13.76
CA SER A 187 10.69 -17.97 -12.78
C SER A 187 10.55 -19.39 -12.24
N ASP A 188 11.58 -19.89 -11.58
CA ASP A 188 11.58 -21.17 -10.85
C ASP A 188 10.95 -21.05 -9.44
N ILE A 189 10.47 -19.87 -9.05
CA ILE A 189 9.96 -19.57 -7.71
C ILE A 189 8.49 -20.02 -7.58
N PRO A 190 8.09 -20.69 -6.47
CA PRO A 190 6.71 -21.06 -6.21
C PRO A 190 5.90 -19.82 -5.87
N TRP A 191 4.92 -19.50 -6.73
CA TRP A 191 4.09 -18.31 -6.60
C TRP A 191 2.69 -18.57 -7.17
N GLY A 192 1.65 -18.21 -6.41
CA GLY A 192 0.25 -18.50 -6.72
C GLY A 192 -0.44 -17.51 -7.67
N GLY A 193 0.29 -16.93 -8.62
CA GLY A 193 -0.27 -16.05 -9.65
C GLY A 193 -0.82 -16.82 -10.87
N PRO A 194 -0.98 -16.17 -12.04
CA PRO A 194 -0.61 -14.78 -12.34
C PRO A 194 -1.59 -13.75 -11.75
N ILE A 195 -1.19 -12.47 -11.80
CA ILE A 195 -2.05 -11.33 -11.54
C ILE A 195 -2.25 -10.51 -12.82
N GLY A 196 -3.42 -9.88 -12.93
CA GLY A 196 -3.71 -8.86 -13.91
C GLY A 196 -3.88 -7.52 -13.23
N VAL A 197 -3.24 -6.48 -13.76
CA VAL A 197 -3.36 -5.10 -13.27
C VAL A 197 -3.86 -4.21 -14.38
N ILE A 198 -4.84 -3.37 -14.09
CA ILE A 198 -5.43 -2.46 -15.07
C ILE A 198 -5.71 -1.10 -14.47
N ARG A 199 -5.74 -0.07 -15.31
CA ARG A 199 -6.21 1.27 -14.92
C ARG A 199 -7.54 1.59 -15.58
N ILE A 200 -8.48 2.15 -14.83
CA ILE A 200 -9.76 2.65 -15.33
C ILE A 200 -9.83 4.16 -15.09
N GLY A 201 -10.07 4.89 -16.18
CA GLY A 201 -10.44 6.31 -16.18
C GLY A 201 -11.95 6.49 -16.34
N ARG A 202 -12.44 7.71 -16.09
CA ARG A 202 -13.80 8.11 -16.41
C ARG A 202 -13.84 9.54 -16.92
N ILE A 203 -14.36 9.71 -18.14
CA ILE A 203 -14.50 11.01 -18.81
C ILE A 203 -15.97 11.17 -19.20
N CYS A 204 -16.59 12.28 -18.78
CA CYS A 204 -18.01 12.56 -19.08
C CYS A 204 -18.96 11.39 -18.73
N GLY A 205 -18.66 10.65 -17.65
CA GLY A 205 -19.44 9.49 -17.20
C GLY A 205 -19.16 8.16 -17.92
N GLN A 206 -18.31 8.16 -18.95
CA GLN A 206 -17.90 6.95 -19.68
C GLN A 206 -16.57 6.41 -19.15
N PHE A 207 -16.50 5.10 -18.93
CA PHE A 207 -15.28 4.44 -18.46
C PHE A 207 -14.30 4.18 -19.61
N ILE A 208 -13.02 4.44 -19.37
CA ILE A 208 -11.94 4.21 -20.34
C ILE A 208 -10.95 3.23 -19.73
N ILE A 209 -10.61 2.19 -20.48
CA ILE A 209 -9.65 1.16 -20.08
C ILE A 209 -8.26 1.62 -20.48
N ASN A 210 -7.33 1.57 -19.52
CA ASN A 210 -5.95 2.03 -19.66
C ASN A 210 -5.89 3.41 -20.35
N PRO A 211 -6.43 4.48 -19.73
CA PRO A 211 -6.40 5.81 -20.33
C PRO A 211 -4.96 6.30 -20.54
N SER A 212 -4.73 7.11 -21.58
CA SER A 212 -3.46 7.83 -21.76
C SER A 212 -3.28 8.88 -20.67
N MET A 213 -2.07 9.43 -20.54
CA MET A 213 -1.81 10.52 -19.58
C MET A 213 -2.67 11.77 -19.88
N ASP A 214 -2.94 12.05 -21.16
CA ASP A 214 -3.79 13.16 -21.58
C ASP A 214 -5.26 12.91 -21.19
N GLU A 215 -5.78 11.71 -21.46
CA GLU A 215 -7.12 11.30 -21.05
C GLU A 215 -7.27 11.30 -19.52
N LEU A 216 -6.23 10.86 -18.80
CA LEU A 216 -6.24 10.82 -17.34
C LEU A 216 -6.26 12.22 -16.72
N SER A 217 -5.70 13.23 -17.38
CA SER A 217 -5.67 14.61 -16.88
C SER A 217 -7.07 15.25 -16.76
N ILE A 218 -7.96 14.89 -17.69
CA ILE A 218 -9.36 15.33 -17.75
C ILE A 218 -10.33 14.33 -17.09
N SER A 219 -9.83 13.17 -16.68
CA SER A 219 -10.60 12.13 -16.00
C SER A 219 -10.97 12.55 -14.57
N ASP A 220 -12.19 12.22 -14.16
CA ASP A 220 -12.65 12.40 -12.77
C ASP A 220 -12.42 11.16 -11.89
N LEU A 221 -11.93 10.06 -12.47
CA LEU A 221 -11.54 8.81 -11.81
C LEU A 221 -10.18 8.33 -12.30
N ASN A 222 -9.33 7.90 -11.39
CA ASN A 222 -8.12 7.13 -11.65
C ASN A 222 -8.13 5.93 -10.71
N LEU A 223 -8.58 4.78 -11.21
CA LEU A 223 -8.66 3.52 -10.49
C LEU A 223 -7.59 2.58 -11.01
N VAL A 224 -6.65 2.16 -10.17
CA VAL A 224 -5.77 1.02 -10.44
C VAL A 224 -6.29 -0.19 -9.69
N TYR A 225 -6.51 -1.27 -10.42
CA TYR A 225 -7.12 -2.49 -9.93
C TYR A 225 -6.23 -3.69 -10.25
N ALA A 226 -5.98 -4.56 -9.26
CA ALA A 226 -5.23 -5.80 -9.43
C ALA A 226 -6.01 -7.01 -8.90
N CYS A 227 -6.01 -8.10 -9.67
CA CYS A 227 -6.71 -9.33 -9.31
C CYS A 227 -5.98 -10.59 -9.78
N THR A 228 -6.35 -11.73 -9.18
CA THR A 228 -6.21 -13.05 -9.81
C THR A 228 -7.47 -13.38 -10.61
N LYS A 229 -7.59 -14.60 -11.12
CA LYS A 229 -8.78 -15.10 -11.83
C LYS A 229 -10.09 -14.91 -11.04
N ASP A 230 -10.05 -15.13 -9.73
CA ASP A 230 -11.27 -15.20 -8.90
C ASP A 230 -11.33 -14.12 -7.82
N LYS A 231 -10.21 -13.46 -7.49
CA LYS A 231 -10.10 -12.61 -6.29
C LYS A 231 -9.48 -11.26 -6.61
N THR A 232 -10.09 -10.20 -6.07
CA THR A 232 -9.47 -8.87 -5.98
C THR A 232 -8.31 -8.92 -4.98
N LEU A 233 -7.16 -8.38 -5.37
CA LEU A 233 -5.97 -8.31 -4.50
C LEU A 233 -5.69 -6.88 -4.02
N MET A 234 -5.78 -5.91 -4.93
CA MET A 234 -5.41 -4.53 -4.63
C MET A 234 -6.31 -3.57 -5.39
N ILE A 235 -6.70 -2.50 -4.70
CA ILE A 235 -7.37 -1.34 -5.26
C ILE A 235 -6.59 -0.10 -4.80
N ASP A 236 -6.33 0.82 -5.73
CA ASP A 236 -5.86 2.19 -5.47
C ASP A 236 -6.75 3.14 -6.28
N VAL A 237 -7.35 4.13 -5.61
CA VAL A 237 -8.36 5.02 -6.21
C VAL A 237 -8.01 6.46 -5.90
N GLN A 238 -8.06 7.29 -6.93
CA GLN A 238 -8.14 8.73 -6.83
C GLN A 238 -9.35 9.19 -7.63
N ALA A 239 -10.19 10.04 -7.06
CA ALA A 239 -11.43 10.46 -7.72
C ALA A 239 -11.84 11.87 -7.31
N ARG A 240 -12.52 12.59 -8.22
CA ARG A 240 -13.06 13.94 -7.99
C ARG A 240 -14.55 13.86 -7.66
N GLU A 241 -14.86 13.55 -6.40
CA GLU A 241 -16.22 13.53 -5.84
C GLU A 241 -17.22 12.63 -6.61
N ILE A 242 -16.80 11.42 -7.02
CA ILE A 242 -17.67 10.48 -7.73
C ILE A 242 -18.65 9.77 -6.80
N SER A 243 -19.76 9.26 -7.35
CA SER A 243 -20.73 8.51 -6.56
C SER A 243 -20.28 7.07 -6.30
N GLU A 244 -20.75 6.46 -5.20
CA GLU A 244 -20.51 5.04 -4.89
C GLU A 244 -21.01 4.11 -5.99
N LYS A 245 -22.15 4.46 -6.63
CA LYS A 245 -22.72 3.71 -7.75
C LYS A 245 -21.73 3.64 -8.91
N ASP A 246 -21.09 4.76 -9.23
CA ASP A 246 -20.15 4.83 -10.34
C ASP A 246 -18.84 4.12 -10.02
N LEU A 247 -18.34 4.26 -8.78
CA LEU A 247 -17.16 3.50 -8.33
C LEU A 247 -17.41 2.00 -8.41
N LYS A 248 -18.60 1.53 -8.00
CA LYS A 248 -19.00 0.14 -8.15
C LYS A 248 -19.04 -0.28 -9.63
N GLY A 249 -19.58 0.56 -10.50
CA GLY A 249 -19.56 0.34 -11.95
C GLY A 249 -18.15 0.18 -12.51
N ALA A 250 -17.21 1.03 -12.10
CA ALA A 250 -15.81 0.95 -12.49
C ALA A 250 -15.15 -0.35 -12.02
N LEU A 251 -15.42 -0.78 -10.78
CA LEU A 251 -14.90 -2.05 -10.24
C LEU A 251 -15.47 -3.27 -10.96
N SER A 252 -16.76 -3.24 -11.33
CA SER A 252 -17.39 -4.31 -12.12
C SER A 252 -16.81 -4.43 -13.53
N LEU A 253 -16.38 -3.31 -14.14
CA LEU A 253 -15.67 -3.33 -15.43
C LEU A 253 -14.21 -3.75 -15.30
N ALA A 254 -13.52 -3.33 -14.23
CA ALA A 254 -12.09 -3.55 -14.06
C ALA A 254 -11.71 -5.04 -13.96
N HIS A 255 -12.51 -5.85 -13.26
CA HIS A 255 -12.19 -7.25 -13.02
C HIS A 255 -12.08 -8.10 -14.31
N PRO A 256 -13.12 -8.18 -15.18
CA PRO A 256 -13.03 -8.99 -16.39
C PRO A 256 -11.92 -8.53 -17.33
N GLU A 257 -11.68 -7.22 -17.45
CA GLU A 257 -10.62 -6.69 -18.30
C GLU A 257 -9.22 -6.97 -17.73
N ALA A 258 -9.04 -6.89 -16.40
CA ALA A 258 -7.78 -7.27 -15.77
C ALA A 258 -7.47 -8.77 -15.93
N VAL A 259 -8.49 -9.64 -15.88
CA VAL A 259 -8.33 -11.09 -16.06
C VAL A 259 -7.79 -11.45 -17.45
N ARG A 260 -8.03 -10.62 -18.48
CA ARG A 260 -7.49 -10.84 -19.83
C ARG A 260 -5.95 -10.85 -19.89
N TYR A 261 -5.27 -10.22 -18.92
CA TYR A 261 -3.81 -10.29 -18.83
C TYR A 261 -3.28 -11.66 -18.42
N LEU A 262 -4.10 -12.54 -17.84
CA LEU A 262 -3.62 -13.80 -17.25
C LEU A 262 -3.23 -14.83 -18.31
N GLU A 263 -4.05 -14.99 -19.35
CA GLU A 263 -3.86 -16.03 -20.36
C GLU A 263 -2.58 -15.84 -21.20
N PRO A 264 -2.25 -14.63 -21.70
CA PRO A 264 -0.97 -14.39 -22.36
C PRO A 264 0.24 -14.69 -21.46
N GLN A 265 0.15 -14.43 -20.16
CA GLN A 265 1.23 -14.75 -19.21
C GLN A 265 1.42 -16.26 -19.05
N ILE A 266 0.31 -17.01 -18.99
CA ILE A 266 0.34 -18.49 -18.90
C ILE A 266 0.90 -19.08 -20.19
N LEU A 267 0.49 -18.57 -21.36
CA LEU A 267 1.00 -19.02 -22.66
C LEU A 267 2.50 -18.76 -22.78
N LEU A 268 2.97 -17.56 -22.42
CA LEU A 268 4.40 -17.25 -22.40
C LEU A 268 5.17 -18.17 -21.44
N ALA A 269 4.62 -18.42 -20.25
CA ALA A 269 5.21 -19.34 -19.28
C ALA A 269 5.24 -20.79 -19.78
N SER A 270 4.26 -21.23 -20.56
CA SER A 270 4.27 -22.57 -21.16
C SER A 270 5.37 -22.74 -22.23
N LYS A 271 5.73 -21.65 -22.93
CA LYS A 271 6.76 -21.66 -23.98
C LYS A 271 8.18 -21.56 -23.44
N ALA A 272 8.41 -20.70 -22.44
CA ALA A 272 9.75 -20.30 -21.99
C ALA A 272 9.96 -20.38 -20.46
N GLY A 273 8.98 -20.89 -19.71
CA GLY A 273 9.04 -20.95 -18.25
C GLY A 273 9.99 -22.01 -17.73
N LYS A 274 10.64 -21.71 -16.61
CA LYS A 274 11.49 -22.66 -15.88
C LYS A 274 10.62 -23.59 -15.04
N GLN A 275 11.09 -24.82 -14.84
CA GLN A 275 10.46 -25.72 -13.88
C GLN A 275 10.52 -25.12 -12.47
N LYS A 276 9.38 -25.18 -11.76
CA LYS A 276 9.28 -24.69 -10.39
C LYS A 276 10.14 -25.57 -9.48
N LYS A 277 11.03 -24.95 -8.72
CA LYS A 277 11.83 -25.66 -7.72
C LYS A 277 10.98 -25.99 -6.51
N GLU A 278 11.27 -27.13 -5.91
CA GLU A 278 10.79 -27.42 -4.56
C GLU A 278 11.63 -26.63 -3.56
N TYR A 279 10.97 -25.74 -2.84
CA TYR A 279 11.58 -24.98 -1.75
C TYR A 279 11.15 -25.56 -0.41
N ARG A 280 12.05 -25.57 0.56
CA ARG A 280 11.73 -25.98 1.92
C ARG A 280 10.89 -24.88 2.57
N LEU A 281 9.62 -25.15 2.78
CA LEU A 281 8.75 -24.23 3.52
C LEU A 281 8.98 -24.40 5.01
N SER A 282 9.27 -23.29 5.70
CA SER A 282 9.39 -23.26 7.16
C SER A 282 7.99 -23.22 7.78
N MET A 283 7.40 -24.40 7.89
CA MET A 283 6.13 -24.65 8.54
C MET A 283 6.36 -25.19 9.94
N MET A 284 5.54 -24.75 10.88
CA MET A 284 5.61 -25.25 12.25
C MET A 284 4.87 -26.59 12.36
N PRO A 285 5.39 -27.55 13.14
CA PRO A 285 4.69 -28.81 13.39
C PRO A 285 3.30 -28.59 13.97
N ALA A 286 2.33 -29.41 13.54
CA ALA A 286 0.95 -29.31 14.03
C ALA A 286 0.86 -29.61 15.53
N SER A 287 1.64 -30.58 16.02
CA SER A 287 1.75 -30.93 17.44
C SER A 287 2.18 -29.73 18.30
N THR A 288 3.20 -29.00 17.86
CA THR A 288 3.68 -27.76 18.51
C THR A 288 2.59 -26.70 18.55
N MET A 289 1.88 -26.47 17.43
CA MET A 289 0.76 -25.53 17.38
C MET A 289 -0.35 -25.89 18.37
N GLU A 290 -0.78 -27.15 18.41
CA GLU A 290 -1.85 -27.60 19.29
C GLU A 290 -1.45 -27.49 20.76
N LYS A 291 -0.22 -27.86 21.10
CA LYS A 291 0.33 -27.74 22.45
C LYS A 291 0.32 -26.30 22.94
N ILE A 292 0.89 -25.37 22.16
CA ILE A 292 0.93 -23.94 22.51
C ILE A 292 -0.49 -23.37 22.59
N LYS A 293 -1.37 -23.79 21.69
CA LYS A 293 -2.79 -23.39 21.73
C LYS A 293 -3.44 -23.81 23.04
N ASN A 294 -3.29 -25.06 23.47
CA ASN A 294 -3.87 -25.55 24.72
C ASN A 294 -3.37 -24.78 25.96
N LEU A 295 -2.10 -24.37 25.96
CA LEU A 295 -1.50 -23.62 27.07
C LEU A 295 -1.88 -22.13 27.10
N SER A 296 -2.18 -21.53 25.95
CA SER A 296 -2.32 -20.07 25.82
C SER A 296 -3.73 -19.59 25.48
N GLU A 297 -4.54 -20.37 24.77
CA GLU A 297 -5.79 -19.92 24.15
C GLU A 297 -6.79 -19.33 25.16
N ALA A 298 -7.07 -20.05 26.25
CA ALA A 298 -8.02 -19.60 27.27
C ALA A 298 -7.56 -18.30 27.96
N ARG A 299 -6.25 -18.17 28.22
CA ARG A 299 -5.66 -16.97 28.85
C ARG A 299 -5.71 -15.78 27.89
N ILE A 300 -5.41 -16.01 26.61
CA ILE A 300 -5.51 -14.99 25.57
C ILE A 300 -6.97 -14.54 25.40
N GLU A 301 -7.92 -15.47 25.41
CA GLU A 301 -9.35 -15.17 25.32
C GLU A 301 -9.83 -14.32 26.51
N ALA A 302 -9.35 -14.62 27.73
CA ALA A 302 -9.63 -13.80 28.91
C ALA A 302 -9.12 -12.36 28.76
N VAL A 303 -7.88 -12.16 28.29
CA VAL A 303 -7.30 -10.82 28.07
C VAL A 303 -8.11 -9.99 27.08
N PHE A 304 -8.62 -10.61 26.01
CA PHE A 304 -9.47 -9.87 25.07
C PHE A 304 -10.87 -9.64 25.64
N THR A 305 -11.43 -10.59 26.38
CA THR A 305 -12.78 -10.47 26.95
C THR A 305 -12.90 -9.33 27.93
N ASP A 306 -11.85 -9.08 28.71
CA ASP A 306 -11.79 -7.99 29.66
C ASP A 306 -11.60 -6.63 28.96
N SER A 307 -12.60 -5.76 29.11
CA SER A 307 -12.63 -4.42 28.53
C SER A 307 -11.79 -3.40 29.30
N THR A 308 -11.26 -3.74 30.47
CA THR A 308 -10.42 -2.84 31.26
C THR A 308 -9.04 -2.64 30.63
N TYR A 309 -8.55 -3.62 29.87
CA TYR A 309 -7.23 -3.53 29.27
C TYR A 309 -7.15 -2.51 28.12
N GLY A 310 -6.33 -1.49 28.31
CA GLY A 310 -5.86 -0.59 27.26
C GLY A 310 -4.91 -1.27 26.27
N LYS A 311 -4.46 -0.53 25.24
CA LYS A 311 -3.52 -1.07 24.24
C LYS A 311 -2.24 -1.62 24.83
N PHE A 312 -1.57 -0.85 25.69
CA PHE A 312 -0.29 -1.22 26.29
C PHE A 312 -0.45 -2.36 27.29
N GLU A 313 -1.47 -2.29 28.15
CA GLU A 313 -1.75 -3.32 29.16
C GLU A 313 -2.10 -4.66 28.52
N ARG A 314 -2.83 -4.68 27.38
CA ARG A 314 -3.02 -5.90 26.58
C ARG A 314 -1.70 -6.46 26.07
N GLY A 315 -0.77 -5.60 25.65
CA GLY A 315 0.57 -5.99 25.22
C GLY A 315 1.33 -6.70 26.33
N GLU A 316 1.41 -6.06 27.51
CA GLU A 316 2.08 -6.62 28.69
C GLU A 316 1.45 -7.94 29.15
N ALA A 317 0.11 -8.04 29.14
CA ALA A 317 -0.59 -9.28 29.50
C ALA A 317 -0.28 -10.42 28.52
N LEU A 318 -0.22 -10.13 27.21
CA LEU A 318 0.14 -11.11 26.19
C LEU A 318 1.62 -11.53 26.29
N ASP A 319 2.52 -10.59 26.60
CA ASP A 319 3.94 -10.88 26.81
C ASP A 319 4.13 -11.75 28.06
N THR A 320 3.40 -11.46 29.14
CA THR A 320 3.36 -12.28 30.35
C THR A 320 2.89 -13.71 30.04
N ILE A 321 1.80 -13.87 29.28
CA ILE A 321 1.32 -15.19 28.85
C ILE A 321 2.39 -15.90 28.02
N THR A 322 3.06 -15.19 27.13
CA THR A 322 4.12 -15.76 26.28
C THR A 322 5.30 -16.25 27.13
N GLN A 323 5.71 -15.49 28.14
CA GLN A 323 6.78 -15.87 29.07
C GLN A 323 6.40 -17.07 29.93
N ASP A 324 5.16 -17.16 30.39
CA ASP A 324 4.69 -18.32 31.17
C ASP A 324 4.66 -19.60 30.33
N VAL A 325 4.18 -19.51 29.09
CA VAL A 325 4.20 -20.64 28.14
C VAL A 325 5.65 -21.01 27.82
N LYS A 326 6.53 -20.03 27.67
CA LYS A 326 7.97 -20.27 27.47
C LYS A 326 8.56 -21.07 28.63
N ARG A 327 8.30 -20.67 29.88
CA ARG A 327 8.78 -21.36 31.08
C ARG A 327 8.28 -22.81 31.14
N ALA A 328 7.01 -23.04 30.84
CA ALA A 328 6.44 -24.40 30.79
C ALA A 328 7.14 -25.28 29.72
N LEU A 329 7.45 -24.72 28.55
CA LEU A 329 8.16 -25.44 27.49
C LEU A 329 9.64 -25.69 27.82
N GLU A 330 10.29 -24.76 28.53
CA GLU A 330 11.66 -24.93 29.04
C GLU A 330 11.74 -26.04 30.10
N GLU A 331 10.76 -26.15 31.00
CA GLU A 331 10.65 -27.22 31.99
C GLU A 331 10.48 -28.61 31.35
N GLU A 332 9.78 -28.67 30.21
CA GLU A 332 9.59 -29.90 29.42
C GLU A 332 10.76 -30.20 28.45
N CYS A 333 11.79 -29.35 28.42
CA CYS A 333 12.94 -29.45 27.49
C CYS A 333 12.53 -29.51 26.00
N ASP A 334 11.45 -28.84 25.61
CA ASP A 334 10.91 -28.84 24.25
C ASP A 334 11.52 -27.72 23.39
N GLU A 335 12.75 -27.94 22.93
CA GLU A 335 13.49 -26.96 22.10
C GLU A 335 12.82 -26.65 20.76
N GLU A 336 12.02 -27.58 20.21
CA GLU A 336 11.32 -27.39 18.94
C GLU A 336 10.19 -26.38 19.09
N SER A 337 9.38 -26.52 20.13
CA SER A 337 8.30 -25.58 20.44
C SER A 337 8.80 -24.19 20.83
N LEU A 338 9.97 -24.11 21.48
CA LEU A 338 10.60 -22.84 21.85
C LEU A 338 11.00 -21.99 20.63
N LYS A 339 11.52 -22.61 19.56
CA LYS A 339 11.91 -21.90 18.32
C LYS A 339 10.72 -21.24 17.62
N GLY A 340 9.53 -21.84 17.71
CA GLY A 340 8.32 -21.37 17.05
C GLY A 340 7.37 -20.54 17.94
N LEU A 341 7.68 -20.38 19.23
CA LEU A 341 6.73 -19.91 20.24
C LEU A 341 6.07 -18.56 19.90
N SER A 342 6.87 -17.55 19.55
CA SER A 342 6.36 -16.20 19.24
C SER A 342 5.34 -16.22 18.09
N LYS A 343 5.67 -16.95 17.02
CA LYS A 343 4.79 -17.10 15.84
C LYS A 343 3.54 -17.93 16.17
N ALA A 344 3.67 -18.95 17.01
CA ALA A 344 2.56 -19.77 17.48
C ALA A 344 1.55 -18.96 18.29
N VAL A 345 2.03 -18.22 19.31
CA VAL A 345 1.19 -17.38 20.17
C VAL A 345 0.50 -16.29 19.34
N ASP A 346 1.20 -15.65 18.39
CA ASP A 346 0.58 -14.69 17.48
C ASP A 346 -0.51 -15.33 16.60
N THR A 347 -0.31 -16.57 16.16
CA THR A 347 -1.30 -17.31 15.38
C THR A 347 -2.55 -17.63 16.21
N VAL A 348 -2.37 -18.10 17.45
CA VAL A 348 -3.46 -18.35 18.41
C VAL A 348 -4.21 -17.05 18.70
N ARG A 349 -3.48 -15.96 18.99
CA ARG A 349 -4.04 -14.61 19.18
C ARG A 349 -4.94 -14.18 18.01
N LYS A 350 -4.47 -14.35 16.77
CA LYS A 350 -5.26 -14.04 15.57
C LYS A 350 -6.52 -14.88 15.47
N GLN A 351 -6.45 -16.18 15.81
CA GLN A 351 -7.61 -17.07 15.79
C GLN A 351 -8.65 -16.66 16.84
N VAL A 352 -8.23 -16.39 18.07
CA VAL A 352 -9.09 -15.93 19.17
C VAL A 352 -9.81 -14.63 18.79
N VAL A 353 -9.07 -13.62 18.33
CA VAL A 353 -9.65 -12.33 17.93
C VAL A 353 -10.64 -12.49 16.78
N ARG A 354 -10.32 -13.28 15.75
CA ARG A 354 -11.24 -13.52 14.63
C ARG A 354 -12.50 -14.24 15.10
N ARG A 355 -12.37 -15.30 15.90
CA ARG A 355 -13.51 -16.06 16.43
C ARG A 355 -14.45 -15.16 17.22
N ARG A 356 -13.91 -14.31 18.09
CA ARG A 356 -14.69 -13.36 18.89
C ARG A 356 -15.46 -12.37 18.02
N ILE A 357 -14.81 -11.79 17.00
CA ILE A 357 -15.49 -10.86 16.07
C ILE A 357 -16.66 -11.54 15.36
N PHE A 358 -16.50 -12.78 14.90
CA PHE A 358 -17.56 -13.51 14.20
C PHE A 358 -18.68 -14.03 15.12
N LYS A 359 -18.34 -14.47 16.33
CA LYS A 359 -19.28 -15.09 17.26
C LYS A 359 -20.04 -14.05 18.09
N ASP A 360 -19.31 -13.10 18.65
CA ASP A 360 -19.84 -12.17 19.64
C ASP A 360 -20.13 -10.79 19.03
N GLY A 361 -19.65 -10.51 17.81
CA GLY A 361 -19.82 -9.22 17.14
C GLY A 361 -19.06 -8.06 17.78
N LEU A 362 -18.15 -8.37 18.72
CA LEU A 362 -17.37 -7.40 19.47
C LEU A 362 -15.92 -7.35 18.98
N ARG A 363 -15.39 -6.13 18.90
CA ARG A 363 -14.00 -5.86 18.57
C ARG A 363 -13.10 -6.03 19.79
N VAL A 364 -11.78 -5.98 19.56
CA VAL A 364 -10.76 -6.13 20.62
C VAL A 364 -10.89 -5.11 21.75
N ASP A 365 -11.42 -3.94 21.44
CA ASP A 365 -11.64 -2.82 22.36
C ASP A 365 -13.10 -2.69 22.83
N GLY A 366 -13.89 -3.76 22.70
CA GLY A 366 -15.27 -3.82 23.19
C GLY A 366 -16.30 -3.11 22.32
N ARG A 367 -15.88 -2.38 21.28
CA ARG A 367 -16.79 -1.69 20.35
C ARG A 367 -17.58 -2.65 19.47
N SER A 368 -18.76 -2.21 19.05
CA SER A 368 -19.50 -2.88 17.98
C SER A 368 -18.80 -2.74 16.62
N LEU A 369 -19.27 -3.48 15.61
CA LEU A 369 -18.66 -3.48 14.27
C LEU A 369 -18.79 -2.13 13.55
N ASP A 370 -19.82 -1.35 13.87
CA ASP A 370 -20.19 -0.07 13.27
C ASP A 370 -19.80 1.15 14.11
N GLU A 371 -19.37 0.96 15.35
CA GLU A 371 -19.01 2.05 16.26
C GLU A 371 -17.62 2.65 15.94
N VAL A 372 -17.58 3.98 15.82
CA VAL A 372 -16.36 4.77 15.63
C VAL A 372 -15.81 5.23 16.98
N ARG A 373 -14.47 5.24 17.14
CA ARG A 373 -13.81 5.75 18.35
C ARG A 373 -14.11 7.24 18.58
N PRO A 374 -14.02 7.74 19.83
CA PRO A 374 -14.17 9.15 20.15
C PRO A 374 -13.30 10.05 19.26
N VAL A 375 -13.89 11.13 18.74
CA VAL A 375 -13.23 12.08 17.84
C VAL A 375 -12.97 13.40 18.58
N TYR A 376 -11.75 13.90 18.48
CA TYR A 376 -11.36 15.23 18.94
C TYR A 376 -10.78 16.01 17.76
N CYS A 377 -11.17 17.27 17.63
CA CYS A 377 -10.68 18.15 16.59
C CYS A 377 -10.44 19.55 17.16
N GLU A 378 -9.23 20.04 16.97
CA GLU A 378 -8.82 21.39 17.35
C GLU A 378 -8.12 22.03 16.16
N ALA A 379 -8.39 23.30 15.89
CA ALA A 379 -7.78 24.05 14.80
C ALA A 379 -7.23 25.37 15.32
N GLY A 380 -6.10 25.83 14.79
CA GLY A 380 -5.43 27.06 15.23
C GLY A 380 -4.64 26.90 16.52
N ASN A 381 -4.19 25.68 16.85
CA ASN A 381 -3.45 25.38 18.07
C ASN A 381 -2.02 25.96 18.07
N LEU A 382 -1.47 26.28 16.90
CA LEU A 382 -0.16 26.92 16.73
C LEU A 382 -0.34 28.30 16.08
N PRO A 383 -0.31 29.40 16.85
CA PRO A 383 -0.70 30.74 16.38
C PRO A 383 0.29 31.36 15.38
N ALA A 384 1.54 30.92 15.37
CA ALA A 384 2.56 31.44 14.46
C ALA A 384 2.47 30.88 13.02
N LEU A 385 1.71 29.80 12.81
CA LEU A 385 1.63 29.12 11.51
C LEU A 385 0.43 29.61 10.70
N HIS A 386 0.52 29.52 9.36
CA HIS A 386 -0.62 29.86 8.49
C HIS A 386 -1.86 29.01 8.77
N GLY A 387 -1.66 27.73 9.09
CA GLY A 387 -2.72 26.85 9.55
C GLY A 387 -2.15 25.70 10.39
N SER A 388 -2.92 25.27 11.38
CA SER A 388 -2.57 24.17 12.27
C SER A 388 -3.83 23.48 12.77
N ALA A 389 -3.77 22.17 12.97
CA ALA A 389 -4.87 21.38 13.51
C ALA A 389 -4.35 20.14 14.25
N VAL A 390 -5.03 19.78 15.34
CA VAL A 390 -4.89 18.49 16.01
C VAL A 390 -6.15 17.69 15.74
N PHE A 391 -5.98 16.49 15.20
CA PHE A 391 -7.07 15.54 15.02
C PHE A 391 -6.75 14.27 15.78
N SER A 392 -7.65 13.85 16.66
CA SER A 392 -7.58 12.55 17.34
C SER A 392 -8.82 11.72 17.06
N ARG A 393 -8.62 10.41 16.89
CA ARG A 393 -9.68 9.41 16.81
C ARG A 393 -9.28 8.20 17.66
N GLY A 394 -9.81 8.14 18.88
CA GLY A 394 -9.29 7.28 19.95
C GLY A 394 -7.83 7.60 20.23
N GLU A 395 -6.99 6.57 20.34
CA GLU A 395 -5.54 6.71 20.56
C GLU A 395 -4.74 7.12 19.31
N THR A 396 -5.39 7.30 18.15
CA THR A 396 -4.71 7.82 16.95
C THR A 396 -4.78 9.33 16.93
N GLN A 397 -3.63 10.00 16.93
CA GLN A 397 -3.53 11.46 16.91
C GLN A 397 -2.53 11.94 15.86
N VAL A 398 -2.91 12.99 15.13
CA VAL A 398 -2.05 13.69 14.18
C VAL A 398 -2.07 15.19 14.46
N LEU A 399 -0.90 15.81 14.34
CA LEU A 399 -0.74 17.24 14.24
C LEU A 399 -0.51 17.58 12.78
N VAL A 400 -1.39 18.38 12.20
CA VAL A 400 -1.30 18.82 10.82
C VAL A 400 -1.01 20.31 10.78
N THR A 401 -0.07 20.72 9.93
CA THR A 401 0.25 22.12 9.69
C THR A 401 0.17 22.44 8.21
N VAL A 402 -0.19 23.68 7.90
CA VAL A 402 -0.35 24.19 6.53
C VAL A 402 0.54 25.40 6.36
N THR A 403 1.26 25.44 5.25
CA THR A 403 2.11 26.56 4.84
C THR A 403 1.74 26.98 3.42
N LEU A 404 1.54 28.27 3.21
CA LEU A 404 1.31 28.87 1.89
C LEU A 404 2.63 29.46 1.37
N GLY A 405 2.91 29.23 0.09
CA GLY A 405 4.05 29.75 -0.64
C GLY A 405 3.65 30.37 -1.96
N ALA A 406 4.60 31.03 -2.61
CA ALA A 406 4.40 31.60 -3.95
C ALA A 406 4.34 30.47 -5.01
N PRO A 407 3.81 30.72 -6.22
CA PRO A 407 3.83 29.74 -7.30
C PRO A 407 5.24 29.19 -7.63
N GLY A 408 6.28 30.00 -7.43
CA GLY A 408 7.67 29.60 -7.61
C GLY A 408 8.16 28.52 -6.64
N ASP A 409 7.49 28.34 -5.50
CA ASP A 409 7.81 27.33 -4.49
C ASP A 409 7.24 25.93 -4.83
N ALA A 410 6.53 25.80 -5.96
CA ALA A 410 5.98 24.53 -6.40
C ALA A 410 7.10 23.48 -6.61
N GLN A 411 6.87 22.27 -6.11
CA GLN A 411 7.83 21.18 -6.23
C GLN A 411 7.98 20.79 -7.70
N ARG A 412 9.21 20.86 -8.22
CA ARG A 412 9.52 20.34 -9.56
C ARG A 412 9.61 18.83 -9.49
N LEU A 413 8.88 18.16 -10.37
CA LEU A 413 8.87 16.71 -10.50
C LEU A 413 9.72 16.32 -11.70
N GLU A 414 10.62 15.36 -11.47
CA GLU A 414 11.38 14.73 -12.52
C GLU A 414 10.88 13.29 -12.70
N SER A 415 9.79 13.13 -13.45
CA SER A 415 9.26 11.82 -13.85
C SER A 415 9.19 11.73 -15.36
N VAL A 416 9.19 10.50 -15.87
CA VAL A 416 8.98 10.20 -17.29
C VAL A 416 7.57 10.61 -17.73
N VAL A 417 6.57 10.58 -16.84
CA VAL A 417 5.19 10.92 -17.17
C VAL A 417 4.56 11.84 -16.12
N GLY A 418 3.53 12.58 -16.55
CA GLY A 418 2.72 13.42 -15.69
C GLY A 418 3.21 14.87 -15.58
N PRO A 419 2.70 15.62 -14.60
CA PRO A 419 3.00 17.05 -14.49
C PRO A 419 4.46 17.28 -14.08
N SER A 420 5.08 18.31 -14.66
CA SER A 420 6.45 18.74 -14.34
C SER A 420 6.57 19.46 -13.01
N SER A 421 5.46 19.91 -12.45
CA SER A 421 5.40 20.59 -11.16
C SER A 421 4.18 20.17 -10.34
N LYS A 422 4.31 20.35 -9.03
CA LYS A 422 3.30 19.99 -8.04
C LYS A 422 3.11 21.16 -7.07
N ARG A 423 1.95 21.81 -7.17
CA ARG A 423 1.58 22.96 -6.31
C ARG A 423 1.09 22.56 -4.92
N PHE A 424 0.59 21.33 -4.76
CA PHE A 424 0.07 20.82 -3.51
C PHE A 424 0.94 19.66 -3.04
N MET A 425 1.58 19.83 -1.88
CA MET A 425 2.49 18.85 -1.31
C MET A 425 1.97 18.40 0.05
N LEU A 426 1.92 17.09 0.29
CA LEU A 426 1.64 16.54 1.61
C LEU A 426 2.77 15.63 2.07
N HIS A 427 3.48 16.08 3.10
CA HIS A 427 4.50 15.29 3.76
C HIS A 427 3.94 14.65 5.03
N TYR A 428 4.10 13.33 5.12
CA TYR A 428 3.62 12.55 6.25
C TYR A 428 4.84 12.00 7.01
N SER A 429 4.86 12.21 8.32
CA SER A 429 5.94 11.78 9.21
C SER A 429 5.40 10.79 10.23
N PHE A 430 6.06 9.64 10.39
CA PHE A 430 5.73 8.60 11.37
C PHE A 430 6.89 8.39 12.33
N PRO A 431 7.03 9.25 13.35
CA PRO A 431 8.11 9.16 14.30
C PRO A 431 7.95 7.94 15.22
N PRO A 432 9.05 7.33 15.70
CA PRO A 432 8.99 6.09 16.48
C PRO A 432 8.34 6.27 17.86
N PHE A 433 8.37 7.50 18.42
CA PHE A 433 7.63 7.81 19.65
C PHE A 433 6.12 7.63 19.52
N SER A 434 5.56 7.70 18.30
CA SER A 434 4.11 7.57 18.07
C SER A 434 3.54 6.19 18.42
N ILE A 435 4.42 5.20 18.58
CA ILE A 435 4.11 3.83 19.02
C ILE A 435 4.93 3.43 20.26
N ASN A 436 5.59 4.39 20.91
CA ASN A 436 6.48 4.17 22.05
C ASN A 436 7.65 3.20 21.76
N GLU A 437 8.27 3.31 20.58
CA GLU A 437 9.44 2.50 20.21
C GLU A 437 10.67 3.36 19.92
N VAL A 438 11.85 2.73 19.87
CA VAL A 438 13.09 3.34 19.40
C VAL A 438 13.34 2.91 17.96
N GLY A 439 13.50 3.87 17.05
CA GLY A 439 13.70 3.59 15.63
C GLY A 439 14.71 4.53 14.98
N LYS A 440 15.50 3.99 14.04
CA LYS A 440 16.41 4.80 13.21
C LYS A 440 15.59 5.54 12.14
N ARG A 441 15.80 6.84 11.99
CA ARG A 441 15.27 7.60 10.85
C ARG A 441 16.32 7.66 9.75
N ILE A 442 16.08 6.94 8.65
CA ILE A 442 16.99 6.88 7.51
C ILE A 442 16.21 7.18 6.23
N GLY A 443 16.54 8.30 5.59
CA GLY A 443 16.02 8.67 4.28
C GLY A 443 14.49 8.70 4.18
N LEU A 444 13.98 8.50 2.96
CA LEU A 444 12.55 8.43 2.68
C LEU A 444 12.00 7.04 3.01
N ASN A 445 11.10 6.96 3.98
CA ASN A 445 10.42 5.71 4.29
C ASN A 445 9.29 5.43 3.29
N ARG A 446 9.32 4.27 2.64
CA ARG A 446 8.29 3.81 1.68
C ARG A 446 6.87 3.91 2.25
N ARG A 447 6.67 3.58 3.53
CA ARG A 447 5.33 3.61 4.15
C ARG A 447 4.84 5.04 4.37
N GLU A 448 5.73 5.93 4.78
CA GLU A 448 5.41 7.34 5.00
C GLU A 448 5.01 8.03 3.70
N VAL A 449 5.82 7.86 2.64
CA VAL A 449 5.51 8.37 1.29
C VAL A 449 4.17 7.81 0.81
N GLY A 450 3.94 6.50 0.96
CA GLY A 450 2.68 5.88 0.58
C GLY A 450 1.44 6.44 1.30
N HIS A 451 1.53 6.68 2.61
CA HIS A 451 0.44 7.29 3.38
C HIS A 451 0.26 8.78 3.07
N GLY A 452 1.36 9.50 2.86
CA GLY A 452 1.35 10.91 2.46
C GLY A 452 0.64 11.10 1.13
N THR A 453 1.03 10.35 0.10
CA THR A 453 0.38 10.40 -1.22
C THR A 453 -1.09 9.97 -1.16
N LEU A 454 -1.44 9.01 -0.31
CA LEU A 454 -2.83 8.60 -0.13
C LEU A 454 -3.67 9.76 0.42
N ALA A 455 -3.19 10.44 1.46
CA ALA A 455 -3.87 11.62 2.00
C ALA A 455 -3.90 12.78 0.99
N GLU A 456 -2.82 12.95 0.23
CA GLU A 456 -2.72 13.95 -0.82
C GLU A 456 -3.78 13.73 -1.93
N LYS A 457 -3.88 12.51 -2.44
CA LYS A 457 -4.88 12.12 -3.46
C LYS A 457 -6.30 12.46 -3.02
N ALA A 458 -6.61 12.25 -1.74
CA ALA A 458 -7.93 12.57 -1.17
C ALA A 458 -8.20 14.08 -1.14
N LEU A 459 -7.21 14.88 -0.77
CA LEU A 459 -7.36 16.34 -0.61
C LEU A 459 -7.29 17.10 -1.94
N LEU A 460 -6.59 16.56 -2.94
CA LEU A 460 -6.51 17.16 -4.28
C LEU A 460 -7.89 17.37 -4.91
N ALA A 461 -8.88 16.52 -4.59
CA ALA A 461 -10.24 16.65 -5.10
C ALA A 461 -11.01 17.86 -4.54
N VAL A 462 -10.61 18.37 -3.36
CA VAL A 462 -11.25 19.51 -2.69
C VAL A 462 -10.41 20.78 -2.74
N LEU A 463 -9.20 20.72 -3.31
CA LEU A 463 -8.32 21.86 -3.46
C LEU A 463 -8.92 22.87 -4.46
N PRO A 464 -9.00 24.18 -4.13
CA PRO A 464 -9.52 25.18 -5.06
C PRO A 464 -8.70 25.25 -6.35
N PRO A 465 -9.31 25.59 -7.50
CA PRO A 465 -8.59 25.80 -8.76
C PRO A 465 -7.44 26.79 -8.64
N GLU A 466 -6.44 26.68 -9.52
CA GLU A 466 -5.26 27.55 -9.48
C GLU A 466 -5.60 29.03 -9.76
N ASP A 467 -6.54 29.28 -10.68
CA ASP A 467 -6.99 30.64 -11.01
C ASP A 467 -7.65 31.36 -9.82
N ASP A 468 -8.35 30.61 -8.96
CA ASP A 468 -9.00 31.13 -7.76
C ASP A 468 -8.05 31.19 -6.55
N PHE A 469 -7.03 30.34 -6.54
CA PHE A 469 -6.08 30.19 -5.44
C PHE A 469 -4.65 29.92 -5.95
N PRO A 470 -3.94 30.98 -6.38
CA PRO A 470 -2.63 30.89 -7.01
C PRO A 470 -1.51 30.80 -5.97
N TYR A 471 -1.65 29.89 -5.01
CA TYR A 471 -0.67 29.63 -3.98
C TYR A 471 -0.19 28.18 -4.05
N THR A 472 1.09 28.01 -3.75
CA THR A 472 1.66 26.70 -3.45
C THR A 472 1.28 26.34 -2.03
N VAL A 473 0.77 25.13 -1.80
CA VAL A 473 0.32 24.66 -0.50
C VAL A 473 1.17 23.48 -0.06
N ARG A 474 1.79 23.61 1.11
CA ARG A 474 2.49 22.52 1.77
C ARG A 474 1.74 22.14 3.05
N VAL A 475 1.37 20.87 3.13
CA VAL A 475 0.79 20.25 4.31
C VAL A 475 1.82 19.31 4.93
N ASN A 476 2.04 19.45 6.23
CA ASN A 476 2.85 18.52 7.01
C ASN A 476 1.94 17.81 8.02
N SER A 477 1.93 16.48 7.99
CA SER A 477 1.20 15.65 8.95
C SER A 477 2.20 14.89 9.82
N GLU A 478 2.31 15.29 11.08
CA GLU A 478 3.13 14.63 12.09
C GLU A 478 2.24 13.70 12.92
N VAL A 479 2.52 12.40 12.88
CA VAL A 479 1.79 11.42 13.69
C VAL A 479 2.27 11.49 15.13
N MET A 480 1.39 11.88 16.04
CA MET A 480 1.70 12.02 17.46
C MET A 480 1.45 10.73 18.24
N ALA A 481 0.38 10.01 17.89
CA ALA A 481 0.05 8.70 18.44
C ALA A 481 -0.60 7.83 17.37
N SER A 482 -0.28 6.54 17.34
CA SER A 482 -0.77 5.63 16.30
C SER A 482 -1.44 4.41 16.88
N ASP A 483 -2.75 4.29 16.64
CA ASP A 483 -3.52 3.09 16.90
C ASP A 483 -4.58 2.82 15.83
N GLY A 484 -4.25 3.10 14.57
CA GLY A 484 -5.11 2.74 13.43
C GLY A 484 -5.40 3.87 12.46
N SER A 485 -5.05 3.63 11.20
CA SER A 485 -5.25 4.51 10.04
C SER A 485 -4.97 5.99 10.34
N THR A 486 -3.71 6.26 10.66
CA THR A 486 -3.13 7.60 10.77
C THR A 486 -3.21 8.38 9.46
N SER A 487 -3.19 7.71 8.30
CA SER A 487 -3.36 8.35 6.99
C SER A 487 -4.74 9.01 6.82
N MET A 488 -5.81 8.38 7.29
CA MET A 488 -7.15 9.00 7.28
C MET A 488 -7.27 10.10 8.31
N ALA A 489 -6.61 9.95 9.47
CA ALA A 489 -6.50 11.04 10.43
C ALA A 489 -5.80 12.27 9.80
N SER A 490 -4.75 12.08 9.00
CA SER A 490 -4.09 13.15 8.24
C SER A 490 -5.02 13.84 7.26
N VAL A 491 -5.89 13.11 6.56
CA VAL A 491 -6.91 13.71 5.67
C VAL A 491 -7.86 14.60 6.48
N CYS A 492 -8.35 14.12 7.62
CA CYS A 492 -9.24 14.90 8.47
C CYS A 492 -8.56 16.17 9.01
N GLY A 493 -7.32 16.06 9.50
CA GLY A 493 -6.58 17.20 10.04
C GLY A 493 -6.17 18.23 9.00
N ALA A 494 -5.97 17.80 7.75
CA ALA A 494 -5.62 18.68 6.63
C ALA A 494 -6.84 19.32 5.94
N SER A 495 -8.05 18.88 6.28
CA SER A 495 -9.27 19.41 5.66
C SER A 495 -9.44 20.89 6.01
N PRO A 496 -9.78 21.77 5.04
CA PRO A 496 -10.09 23.17 5.31
C PRO A 496 -11.28 23.29 6.26
N LYS A 497 -11.17 24.15 7.29
CA LYS A 497 -12.32 24.56 8.12
C LYS A 497 -12.98 25.78 7.47
N ASP A 498 -14.27 25.69 7.19
CA ASP A 498 -15.07 26.84 6.77
C ASP A 498 -15.31 27.74 7.99
N LYS A 499 -14.75 28.95 8.01
CA LYS A 499 -14.90 29.94 9.11
C LYS A 499 -16.29 30.60 9.12
N THR A 500 -17.37 29.82 9.14
CA THR A 500 -18.75 30.36 9.26
C THR A 500 -19.48 29.82 10.50
N GLY A 501 -18.74 29.60 11.59
CA GLY A 501 -19.28 29.21 12.90
C GLY A 501 -19.50 30.38 13.87
N GLU A 502 -19.14 31.61 13.49
CA GLU A 502 -19.53 32.81 14.24
C GLU A 502 -20.83 33.37 13.67
N THR A 503 -21.80 33.57 14.56
CA THR A 503 -23.08 34.24 14.30
C THR A 503 -22.85 35.62 13.68
N ALA A 504 -22.95 35.73 12.36
CA ALA A 504 -23.02 37.00 11.67
C ALA A 504 -24.50 37.44 11.54
N PRO A 505 -24.84 38.71 11.79
CA PRO A 505 -26.21 39.21 11.74
C PRO A 505 -26.79 39.11 10.32
N GLU A 506 -28.10 38.84 10.26
CA GLU A 506 -28.90 38.63 9.06
C GLU A 506 -28.89 39.85 8.12
N GLU A 507 -27.94 39.92 7.17
CA GLU A 507 -28.18 40.77 5.98
C GLU A 507 -27.38 40.43 4.70
N LYS A 508 -26.61 39.34 4.66
CA LYS A 508 -25.84 38.97 3.44
C LYS A 508 -26.12 37.54 2.94
N SER A 509 -27.39 37.25 2.65
CA SER A 509 -27.85 35.94 2.17
C SER A 509 -27.91 35.78 0.63
N ARG A 510 -26.89 36.24 -0.12
CA ARG A 510 -26.82 35.95 -1.58
C ARG A 510 -25.48 35.43 -2.13
N LYS A 511 -24.41 35.31 -1.33
CA LYS A 511 -23.10 34.78 -1.81
C LYS A 511 -22.56 33.54 -1.08
N ALA A 512 -23.38 32.89 -0.24
CA ALA A 512 -22.95 31.71 0.54
C ALA A 512 -23.60 30.41 0.04
N SER A 513 -23.30 30.00 -1.20
CA SER A 513 -23.71 28.68 -1.74
C SER A 513 -22.55 27.66 -1.76
N GLY A 514 -21.29 28.10 -1.68
CA GLY A 514 -20.11 27.24 -1.66
C GLY A 514 -19.88 26.52 -0.32
N GLY A 515 -20.00 27.22 0.80
CA GLY A 515 -19.69 26.67 2.14
C GLY A 515 -20.65 25.60 2.65
N ARG A 516 -21.93 25.66 2.27
CA ARG A 516 -22.91 24.60 2.61
C ARG A 516 -22.59 23.26 1.95
N LYS A 517 -21.87 23.26 0.82
CA LYS A 517 -21.42 22.02 0.17
C LYS A 517 -20.27 21.38 0.96
N ILE A 518 -19.36 22.16 1.53
CA ILE A 518 -18.16 21.69 2.24
C ILE A 518 -18.51 20.98 3.56
N ARG A 519 -19.48 21.50 4.33
CA ARG A 519 -19.93 20.86 5.58
C ARG A 519 -20.58 19.48 5.37
N ARG A 520 -21.39 19.31 4.32
CA ARG A 520 -21.94 17.99 3.95
C ARG A 520 -20.86 17.02 3.47
N ARG A 521 -19.71 17.53 2.98
CA ARG A 521 -18.60 16.73 2.41
C ARG A 521 -17.69 16.15 3.48
N SER A 522 -17.42 16.86 4.58
CA SER A 522 -16.67 16.32 5.73
C SER A 522 -17.49 15.34 6.56
N GLU A 523 -18.79 15.59 6.75
CA GLU A 523 -19.73 14.66 7.38
C GLU A 523 -19.80 13.33 6.59
N ASN A 524 -19.82 13.38 5.25
CA ASN A 524 -19.78 12.18 4.41
C ASN A 524 -18.42 11.44 4.44
N ALA A 525 -17.28 12.13 4.63
CA ALA A 525 -15.98 11.47 4.79
C ALA A 525 -15.89 10.71 6.12
N ILE A 526 -16.56 11.21 7.16
CA ILE A 526 -16.71 10.52 8.45
C ILE A 526 -17.70 9.35 8.33
N GLU A 527 -18.82 9.51 7.59
CA GLU A 527 -19.76 8.42 7.29
C GLU A 527 -19.14 7.32 6.39
N LEU A 528 -18.28 7.65 5.43
CA LEU A 528 -17.57 6.65 4.60
C LEU A 528 -16.52 5.87 5.40
N ALA A 529 -16.01 6.43 6.49
CA ALA A 529 -15.14 5.73 7.43
C ALA A 529 -15.90 4.84 8.44
N GLY A 530 -17.23 5.01 8.56
CA GLY A 530 -18.13 4.20 9.38
C GLY A 530 -19.25 3.63 8.53
N GLY A 531 -19.03 2.44 7.94
CA GLY A 531 -19.93 1.81 6.98
C GLY A 531 -21.42 1.97 7.33
N ASN A 532 -22.17 2.65 6.46
CA ASN A 532 -23.53 3.08 6.76
C ASN A 532 -24.57 2.05 6.29
N ARG A 533 -25.47 1.64 7.19
CA ARG A 533 -26.83 1.19 6.85
C ARG A 533 -27.81 2.09 7.60
N LYS A 534 -28.50 2.94 6.85
CA LYS A 534 -29.58 3.81 7.35
C LYS A 534 -30.67 2.99 8.05
N SER A 535 -30.85 3.17 9.36
CA SER A 535 -32.09 2.81 10.06
C SER A 535 -33.00 4.05 10.19
N ARG A 536 -34.30 3.84 9.99
CA ARG A 536 -35.33 4.88 9.99
C ARG A 536 -35.48 5.50 11.39
N ARG A 537 -35.50 6.83 11.45
CA ARG A 537 -35.83 7.63 12.63
C ARG A 537 -37.22 7.26 13.18
N THR A 538 -37.30 6.99 14.48
CA THR A 538 -38.49 7.22 15.32
C THR A 538 -38.12 8.25 16.39
N GLN A 539 -38.90 9.33 16.50
CA GLN A 539 -38.71 10.39 17.50
C GLN A 539 -39.04 9.87 18.92
N PRO A 540 -38.27 10.24 19.97
CA PRO A 540 -38.71 10.08 21.35
C PRO A 540 -39.45 11.36 21.84
N PRO A 541 -40.37 11.24 22.81
CA PRO A 541 -41.19 12.36 23.28
C PRO A 541 -40.43 13.25 24.28
N ASP A 542 -40.86 14.51 24.32
CA ASP A 542 -40.41 15.58 25.22
C ASP A 542 -40.34 15.16 26.69
N ARG A 543 -39.22 15.47 27.35
CA ARG A 543 -39.15 15.57 28.82
C ARG A 543 -38.51 16.89 29.25
N GLN A 544 -39.26 17.55 30.10
CA GLN A 544 -39.07 18.89 30.67
C GLN A 544 -37.76 19.01 31.46
N ARG A 545 -37.14 20.19 31.39
CA ARG A 545 -36.08 20.65 32.30
C ARG A 545 -36.63 20.87 33.71
N PRO A 546 -35.78 20.73 34.74
CA PRO A 546 -35.82 21.64 35.87
C PRO A 546 -34.49 22.39 36.07
N GLU A 547 -34.63 23.53 36.74
CA GLU A 547 -33.70 24.65 36.88
C GLU A 547 -32.61 24.46 37.97
N ALA A 548 -31.67 25.41 37.98
CA ALA A 548 -30.50 25.63 38.85
C ALA A 548 -30.77 25.51 40.37
N SER A 549 -29.83 25.12 41.25
CA SER A 549 -28.64 25.84 41.82
C SER A 549 -28.44 25.33 43.29
N PRO A 550 -27.48 25.78 44.15
CA PRO A 550 -26.03 26.00 44.08
C PRO A 550 -25.26 25.24 45.22
N TYR A 551 -23.98 25.58 45.40
CA TYR A 551 -23.10 25.44 46.59
C TYR A 551 -22.10 24.27 46.67
N ALA A 552 -20.85 24.66 46.39
CA ALA A 552 -19.64 24.06 46.96
C ALA A 552 -19.47 24.51 48.42
N GLN A 553 -19.05 23.60 49.30
CA GLN A 553 -18.00 23.83 50.32
C GLN A 553 -17.70 22.57 51.16
N LYS A 554 -16.44 22.13 51.06
CA LYS A 554 -15.50 21.83 52.16
C LYS A 554 -15.78 20.72 53.20
N LEU A 555 -14.67 20.02 53.47
CA LEU A 555 -14.24 19.24 54.65
C LEU A 555 -14.50 17.73 54.56
N GLU A 556 -13.51 16.89 54.25
CA GLU A 556 -12.36 16.38 55.06
C GLU A 556 -12.74 15.38 56.16
N ASN A 557 -12.00 14.26 56.14
CA ASN A 557 -11.73 13.27 57.20
C ASN A 557 -12.81 12.19 57.42
N GLN A 558 -12.50 10.96 56.99
CA GLN A 558 -11.81 9.89 57.73
C GLN A 558 -12.77 9.16 58.67
N GLU A 559 -12.99 7.88 58.40
CA GLU A 559 -12.84 6.73 59.32
C GLU A 559 -13.54 5.50 58.72
N ASP A 560 -12.74 4.48 58.39
CA ASP A 560 -13.12 3.05 58.34
C ASP A 560 -13.48 2.57 59.77
N PRO A 561 -13.81 1.27 60.07
CA PRO A 561 -14.03 0.07 59.25
C PRO A 561 -15.28 -0.75 59.72
N VAL A 562 -15.31 -2.06 59.35
CA VAL A 562 -15.93 -3.21 60.06
C VAL A 562 -17.37 -3.53 59.59
N GLU A 563 -17.81 -4.76 59.33
CA GLU A 563 -17.26 -6.12 59.15
C GLU A 563 -18.51 -7.01 58.99
N ASN A 564 -18.39 -8.18 58.34
CA ASN A 564 -19.22 -9.38 58.55
C ASN A 564 -20.73 -9.28 58.16
N GLN A 565 -21.43 -10.32 57.72
CA GLN A 565 -21.15 -11.74 57.53
C GLN A 565 -22.36 -12.32 56.76
N GLN A 566 -22.10 -13.40 56.02
CA GLN A 566 -22.86 -14.66 55.99
C GLN A 566 -24.38 -14.64 55.69
N THR A 567 -24.74 -15.38 54.64
CA THR A 567 -25.57 -16.62 54.66
C THR A 567 -27.06 -16.29 54.51
N ASP A 568 -27.93 -17.12 53.94
CA ASP A 568 -27.86 -18.45 53.37
C ASP A 568 -29.11 -18.61 52.49
N ASP A 569 -29.06 -19.60 51.59
CA ASP A 569 -30.14 -20.56 51.38
C ASP A 569 -31.53 -20.05 50.90
N ARG A 570 -31.92 -20.44 49.67
CA ARG A 570 -32.89 -21.53 49.45
C ARG A 570 -33.45 -21.61 48.02
N ARG A 571 -33.14 -22.75 47.40
CA ARG A 571 -34.06 -23.74 46.80
C ARG A 571 -35.23 -23.24 45.91
N ARG A 572 -35.21 -23.74 44.67
CA ARG A 572 -36.19 -24.63 43.99
C ARG A 572 -35.90 -24.47 42.49
N GLY A 573 -35.46 -25.47 41.73
CA GLY A 573 -35.95 -26.84 41.63
C GLY A 573 -36.73 -26.96 40.33
N GLY A 574 -36.25 -27.75 39.36
CA GLY A 574 -37.02 -28.05 38.14
C GLY A 574 -36.19 -28.46 36.93
N TRP A 575 -35.66 -29.67 36.95
CA TRP A 575 -35.15 -30.38 35.78
C TRP A 575 -36.30 -30.75 34.82
N ARG A 576 -36.10 -30.59 33.50
CA ARG A 576 -36.64 -31.47 32.45
C ARG A 576 -35.97 -31.19 31.10
N LEU A 577 -35.20 -32.17 30.64
CA LEU A 577 -34.92 -32.55 29.25
C LEU A 577 -35.41 -34.02 29.11
N PRO A 578 -35.47 -34.64 27.92
CA PRO A 578 -35.22 -34.16 26.55
C PRO A 578 -36.37 -34.50 25.57
N GLU A 579 -36.33 -34.01 24.33
CA GLU A 579 -36.66 -34.85 23.17
C GLU A 579 -36.19 -34.24 21.85
N THR A 580 -35.77 -35.15 20.98
CA THR A 580 -35.07 -35.03 19.70
C THR A 580 -35.98 -34.60 18.55
N GLN A 581 -35.49 -33.76 17.63
CA GLN A 581 -35.80 -33.86 16.19
C GLN A 581 -34.72 -33.17 15.34
N SER A 582 -34.56 -33.72 14.13
CA SER A 582 -33.41 -33.72 13.22
C SER A 582 -33.34 -32.51 12.25
N PRO A 583 -32.31 -32.42 11.39
CA PRO A 583 -31.88 -31.18 10.73
C PRO A 583 -32.50 -31.00 9.33
N SER A 584 -32.88 -29.77 9.00
CA SER A 584 -33.09 -29.34 7.61
C SER A 584 -33.09 -27.82 7.52
N ASP A 585 -32.19 -27.31 6.68
CA ASP A 585 -32.34 -26.12 5.82
C ASP A 585 -31.19 -25.12 5.89
N LEU A 586 -30.14 -25.50 5.17
CA LEU A 586 -29.28 -24.62 4.39
C LEU A 586 -30.09 -23.95 3.27
N ARG A 587 -30.04 -22.62 3.19
CA ARG A 587 -30.02 -21.84 1.95
C ARG A 587 -29.42 -20.45 2.18
#